data_AF-A0A257M1L8-F1
#
_entry.id   AF-A0A257M1L8-F1
#
_cell.length_a   1.000
_cell.length_b   1.000
_cell.length_c   1.000
_cell.angle_alpha   90.00
_cell.angle_beta   90.00
_cell.angle_gamma   90.00
#
_symmetry.space_group_name_H-M   'P 1'
#
loop_
_entity.id
_entity.type
_entity.pdbx_description
1 polymer ?
#
loop_
_entity_poly.entity_id
_entity_poly.type
_entity_poly.pdbx_seq_one_letter_code
_entity_poly.pdbx_strand_id
1 'polypeptide(L)'
;MPINCLPSGSFHLFRALVDRRVGSLSPIRLNRMTSLCGCLLLLTAGTRAFAAEVPAGAEEFQSKIKPFFEANCVSCHGPKKSKGKVTLHTLDADLSNEGRMELWQSILDMVESGEMPPDDEPQPTDQTRADVVKWIESGLHQQTEKAQKSPTPALARRLTNFEYQNTMRDLLGIDLQLISGLP
;
A
#
# COMPACT_ATOMS: atom_id res chain seq x y z
N MET A 1 -43.53 53.87 -11.00
CA MET A 1 -42.74 54.88 -11.71
C MET A 1 -41.56 54.17 -12.38
N PRO A 2 -41.21 54.47 -13.64
CA PRO A 2 -41.90 53.83 -14.76
C PRO A 2 -40.97 53.44 -15.95
N ILE A 3 -41.57 52.75 -16.93
CA ILE A 3 -41.31 52.81 -18.39
C ILE A 3 -40.00 52.12 -18.89
N ASN A 4 -40.04 50.98 -19.58
CA ASN A 4 -40.59 50.66 -20.92
C ASN A 4 -39.60 50.99 -22.08
N CYS A 5 -39.74 50.19 -23.16
CA CYS A 5 -39.28 50.38 -24.55
C CYS A 5 -37.95 49.73 -25.01
N LEU A 6 -38.12 48.56 -25.64
CA LEU A 6 -37.49 48.09 -26.89
C LEU A 6 -37.61 49.16 -28.03
N PRO A 7 -36.75 49.15 -29.08
CA PRO A 7 -36.93 48.29 -30.28
C PRO A 7 -35.60 47.77 -30.90
N SER A 8 -35.53 46.56 -31.47
CA SER A 8 -35.91 46.16 -32.83
C SER A 8 -35.34 47.06 -33.95
N GLY A 9 -34.41 46.51 -34.75
CA GLY A 9 -33.86 47.18 -35.93
C GLY A 9 -33.04 46.23 -36.82
N SER A 10 -33.75 45.52 -37.69
CA SER A 10 -33.20 44.75 -38.82
C SER A 10 -32.70 45.66 -39.96
N PHE A 11 -32.01 45.04 -40.91
CA PHE A 11 -31.84 45.38 -42.33
C PHE A 11 -30.48 45.93 -42.80
N HIS A 12 -29.76 45.01 -43.48
CA HIS A 12 -29.17 45.13 -44.82
C HIS A 12 -28.34 46.37 -45.17
N LEU A 13 -27.11 46.17 -45.68
CA LEU A 13 -26.67 46.66 -47.00
C LEU A 13 -25.20 46.26 -47.29
N PHE A 14 -25.03 45.60 -48.44
CA PHE A 14 -23.91 45.69 -49.41
C PHE A 14 -22.49 45.24 -49.00
N ARG A 15 -21.95 44.13 -49.54
CA ARG A 15 -21.53 43.82 -50.94
C ARG A 15 -20.16 44.39 -51.31
N ALA A 16 -19.14 43.52 -51.32
CA ALA A 16 -18.14 43.34 -52.39
C ALA A 16 -17.03 42.37 -51.91
N LEU A 17 -16.26 41.64 -52.71
CA LEU A 17 -16.35 40.97 -54.01
C LEU A 17 -14.94 40.35 -54.21
N VAL A 18 -14.82 39.30 -55.02
CA VAL A 18 -13.57 38.71 -55.60
C VAL A 18 -12.87 37.66 -54.69
N ASP A 19 -13.20 36.37 -54.78
CA ASP A 19 -12.98 35.39 -55.87
C ASP A 19 -11.50 35.01 -56.09
N ARG A 20 -11.11 33.83 -55.59
CA ARG A 20 -10.14 32.98 -56.29
C ARG A 20 -10.31 31.49 -55.95
N ARG A 21 -11.13 30.86 -56.79
CA ARG A 21 -10.88 29.61 -57.55
C ARG A 21 -10.27 28.36 -56.89
N VAL A 22 -11.05 27.26 -56.97
CA VAL A 22 -10.87 26.06 -57.85
C VAL A 22 -9.84 25.06 -57.29
N GLY A 23 -10.09 23.76 -57.17
CA GLY A 23 -11.14 22.84 -57.61
C GLY A 23 -10.84 21.50 -56.91
N SER A 24 -11.44 20.35 -57.19
CA SER A 24 -12.39 19.89 -58.20
C SER A 24 -12.87 18.55 -57.63
N LEU A 25 -14.18 18.36 -57.56
CA LEU A 25 -14.79 17.04 -57.40
C LEU A 25 -14.91 16.42 -58.79
N SER A 26 -14.69 15.11 -58.91
CA SER A 26 -15.57 14.29 -59.75
C SER A 26 -15.52 12.79 -59.42
N PRO A 27 -16.61 12.07 -59.72
CA PRO A 27 -16.98 10.82 -59.04
C PRO A 27 -17.10 9.62 -60.01
N ILE A 28 -16.95 8.40 -59.50
CA ILE A 28 -17.36 7.16 -60.21
C ILE A 28 -17.92 6.22 -59.14
N ARG A 29 -19.27 6.14 -58.99
CA ARG A 29 -20.17 5.02 -59.40
C ARG A 29 -19.58 3.63 -59.10
N LEU A 30 -20.27 2.61 -58.60
CA LEU A 30 -21.66 2.34 -58.22
C LEU A 30 -21.64 0.86 -57.80
N ASN A 31 -22.14 0.48 -56.62
CA ASN A 31 -22.92 -0.75 -56.39
C ASN A 31 -23.13 -0.92 -54.88
N ARG A 32 -24.35 -0.75 -54.38
CA ARG A 32 -25.37 -1.80 -54.21
C ARG A 32 -24.90 -2.98 -53.34
N MET A 33 -25.67 -3.09 -52.26
CA MET A 33 -26.13 -4.32 -51.67
C MET A 33 -25.27 -4.91 -50.54
N THR A 34 -25.73 -4.53 -49.35
CA THR A 34 -26.14 -5.44 -48.28
C THR A 34 -25.07 -6.29 -47.61
N SER A 35 -24.94 -5.98 -46.33
CA SER A 35 -24.83 -6.95 -45.23
C SER A 35 -23.42 -7.34 -44.82
N LEU A 36 -23.25 -7.41 -43.49
CA LEU A 36 -22.10 -7.92 -42.76
C LEU A 36 -20.86 -7.02 -42.67
N CYS A 37 -20.97 -5.87 -42.00
CA CYS A 37 -19.82 -5.33 -41.24
C CYS A 37 -20.26 -4.37 -40.13
N GLY A 38 -21.30 -4.75 -39.36
CA GLY A 38 -21.88 -3.90 -38.31
C GLY A 38 -21.49 -4.24 -36.87
N CYS A 39 -20.68 -5.28 -36.62
CA CYS A 39 -20.47 -5.79 -35.25
C CYS A 39 -19.00 -6.05 -34.83
N LEU A 40 -17.99 -5.58 -35.58
CA LEU A 40 -16.59 -5.89 -35.21
C LEU A 40 -15.81 -4.73 -34.55
N LEU A 41 -16.45 -3.60 -34.27
CA LEU A 41 -15.80 -2.41 -33.69
C LEU A 41 -16.27 -2.05 -32.28
N LEU A 42 -16.90 -2.98 -31.56
CA LEU A 42 -17.37 -2.80 -30.17
C LEU A 42 -17.01 -3.98 -29.25
N LEU A 43 -15.85 -4.61 -29.45
CA LEU A 43 -15.32 -5.65 -28.54
C LEU A 43 -13.89 -5.38 -28.06
N THR A 44 -13.51 -4.12 -27.87
CA THR A 44 -12.37 -3.76 -27.01
C THR A 44 -12.90 -3.17 -25.69
N ALA A 45 -13.88 -3.84 -25.09
CA ALA A 45 -14.22 -3.60 -23.69
C ALA A 45 -13.02 -4.05 -22.85
N GLY A 46 -12.27 -3.06 -22.35
CA GLY A 46 -10.99 -3.25 -21.68
C GLY A 46 -11.05 -4.32 -20.60
N THR A 47 -10.25 -5.36 -20.79
CA THR A 47 -9.75 -6.19 -19.70
C THR A 47 -8.91 -5.29 -18.80
N ARG A 48 -9.55 -4.69 -17.79
CA ARG A 48 -8.81 -4.22 -16.62
C ARG A 48 -8.24 -5.47 -15.97
N ALA A 49 -6.98 -5.75 -16.23
CA ALA A 49 -6.21 -6.64 -15.38
C ALA A 49 -6.32 -6.07 -13.97
N PHE A 50 -6.99 -6.79 -13.08
CA PHE A 50 -6.77 -6.63 -11.65
C PHE A 50 -5.31 -7.04 -11.45
N ALA A 51 -4.39 -6.07 -11.54
CA ALA A 51 -3.12 -6.22 -10.87
C ALA A 51 -3.50 -6.35 -9.39
N ALA A 52 -3.44 -7.58 -8.88
CA ALA A 52 -3.39 -7.77 -7.44
C ALA A 52 -2.24 -6.88 -6.98
N GLU A 53 -2.56 -5.85 -6.19
CA GLU A 53 -1.55 -5.06 -5.52
C GLU A 53 -0.78 -6.05 -4.63
N VAL A 54 0.34 -6.55 -5.15
CA VAL A 54 1.27 -7.33 -4.34
C VAL A 54 1.66 -6.37 -3.23
N PRO A 55 1.40 -6.70 -1.95
CA PRO A 55 1.79 -5.81 -0.87
C PRO A 55 3.26 -5.51 -1.07
N ALA A 56 3.65 -4.23 -1.07
CA ALA A 56 4.98 -3.80 -1.52
C ALA A 56 6.14 -4.60 -0.85
N GLY A 57 5.90 -5.17 0.33
CA GLY A 57 6.84 -6.07 1.01
C GLY A 57 6.96 -7.49 0.42
N ALA A 58 5.94 -8.06 -0.24
CA ALA A 58 5.96 -9.44 -0.72
C ALA A 58 6.82 -9.65 -1.98
N GLU A 59 6.85 -8.69 -2.90
CA GLU A 59 7.75 -8.76 -4.07
C GLU A 59 9.21 -8.63 -3.65
N GLU A 60 9.51 -7.66 -2.79
CA GLU A 60 10.85 -7.49 -2.21
C GLU A 60 11.26 -8.70 -1.38
N PHE A 61 10.32 -9.31 -0.65
CA PHE A 61 10.57 -10.54 0.06
C PHE A 61 11.02 -11.66 -0.87
N GLN A 62 10.29 -11.93 -1.95
CA GLN A 62 10.64 -13.03 -2.87
C GLN A 62 11.94 -12.77 -3.63
N SER A 63 12.21 -11.52 -4.00
CA SER A 63 13.35 -11.17 -4.86
C SER A 63 14.67 -10.97 -4.11
N LYS A 64 14.63 -10.51 -2.85
CA LYS A 64 15.85 -10.17 -2.08
C LYS A 64 15.94 -10.89 -0.74
N ILE A 65 14.86 -10.87 0.04
CA ILE A 65 14.89 -11.31 1.44
C ILE A 65 14.93 -12.82 1.56
N LYS A 66 14.07 -13.53 0.82
CA LYS A 66 14.03 -14.99 0.82
C LYS A 66 15.35 -15.60 0.33
N PRO A 67 15.95 -15.15 -0.79
CA PRO A 67 17.28 -15.62 -1.19
C PRO A 67 18.36 -15.40 -0.12
N PHE A 68 18.30 -14.29 0.62
CA PHE A 68 19.22 -14.05 1.74
C PHE A 68 19.08 -15.13 2.82
N PHE A 69 17.87 -15.45 3.27
CA PHE A 69 17.67 -16.49 4.28
C PHE A 69 18.04 -17.89 3.76
N GLU A 70 17.74 -18.19 2.50
CA GLU A 70 18.11 -19.46 1.87
C GLU A 70 19.62 -19.66 1.82
N ALA A 71 20.37 -18.62 1.47
CA ALA A 71 21.83 -18.68 1.35
C ALA A 71 22.55 -18.69 2.72
N ASN A 72 22.05 -17.93 3.69
CA ASN A 72 22.80 -17.62 4.91
C ASN A 72 22.27 -18.31 6.18
N CYS A 73 21.01 -18.77 6.18
CA CYS A 73 20.34 -19.20 7.42
C CYS A 73 19.80 -20.64 7.37
N VAL A 74 19.27 -21.08 6.21
CA VAL A 74 18.56 -22.37 6.09
C VAL A 74 19.46 -23.59 6.31
N SER A 75 20.78 -23.48 6.13
CA SER A 75 21.72 -24.58 6.43
C SER A 75 21.65 -25.03 7.90
N CYS A 76 21.43 -24.09 8.81
CA CYS A 76 21.39 -24.29 10.27
C CYS A 76 19.97 -24.23 10.87
N HIS A 77 19.02 -23.56 10.19
CA HIS A 77 17.64 -23.35 10.62
C HIS A 77 16.60 -23.94 9.65
N GLY A 78 17.02 -24.93 8.87
CA GLY A 78 16.20 -25.61 7.87
C GLY A 78 15.55 -26.91 8.37
N PRO A 79 15.04 -27.75 7.45
CA PRO A 79 14.37 -29.00 7.81
C PRO A 79 15.33 -30.06 8.36
N LYS A 80 16.62 -29.98 8.03
CA LYS A 80 17.65 -30.94 8.46
C LYS A 80 18.26 -30.60 9.83
N LYS A 81 18.31 -29.32 10.18
CA LYS A 81 18.90 -28.79 11.41
C LYS A 81 18.10 -27.56 11.83
N SER A 82 17.71 -27.49 13.10
CA SER A 82 17.04 -26.33 13.69
C SER A 82 17.79 -25.89 14.94
N LYS A 83 18.90 -25.17 14.73
CA LYS A 83 19.65 -24.57 15.85
C LYS A 83 18.73 -23.57 16.59
N GLY A 84 18.84 -23.53 17.92
CA GLY A 84 18.01 -22.65 18.75
C GLY A 84 16.50 -22.93 18.70
N LYS A 85 16.06 -24.06 18.13
CA LYS A 85 14.64 -24.37 17.88
C LYS A 85 13.93 -23.35 16.97
N VAL A 86 14.70 -22.59 16.17
CA VAL A 86 14.19 -21.63 15.19
C VAL A 86 14.17 -22.28 13.81
N THR A 87 13.07 -22.08 13.08
CA THR A 87 12.84 -22.63 11.75
C THR A 87 12.61 -21.52 10.74
N LEU A 88 13.48 -21.43 9.73
CA LEU A 88 13.49 -20.32 8.75
C LEU A 88 13.17 -20.76 7.31
N HIS A 89 13.12 -22.07 7.03
CA HIS A 89 12.79 -22.56 5.68
C HIS A 89 11.31 -22.41 5.29
N THR A 90 10.43 -22.15 6.27
CA THR A 90 9.00 -21.87 6.06
C THR A 90 8.67 -20.40 6.36
N LEU A 91 9.68 -19.54 6.36
CA LEU A 91 9.50 -18.11 6.57
C LEU A 91 8.78 -17.49 5.36
N ASP A 92 7.81 -16.62 5.62
CA ASP A 92 7.02 -15.90 4.63
C ASP A 92 7.06 -14.40 4.91
N ALA A 93 6.54 -13.59 3.97
CA ALA A 93 6.53 -12.14 4.10
C ALA A 93 5.49 -11.62 5.11
N ASP A 94 4.87 -12.50 5.90
CA ASP A 94 3.84 -12.11 6.86
C ASP A 94 4.47 -11.79 8.22
N LEU A 95 4.22 -10.57 8.70
CA LEU A 95 4.63 -10.07 10.01
C LEU A 95 3.43 -9.78 10.91
N SER A 96 2.20 -10.11 10.49
CA SER A 96 0.98 -9.60 11.13
C SER A 96 0.52 -10.35 12.38
N ASN A 97 0.90 -11.62 12.54
CA ASN A 97 0.57 -12.42 13.71
C ASN A 97 1.58 -12.15 14.84
N GLU A 98 1.10 -12.04 16.08
CA GLU A 98 1.93 -11.86 17.29
C GLU A 98 3.12 -12.82 17.37
N GLY A 99 2.90 -14.13 17.14
CA GLY A 99 4.00 -15.10 17.16
C GLY A 99 4.99 -14.92 15.99
N ARG A 100 4.56 -14.30 14.88
CA ARG A 100 5.45 -13.93 13.78
C ARG A 100 6.25 -12.68 14.13
N MET A 101 5.65 -11.70 14.79
CA MET A 101 6.32 -10.46 15.21
C MET A 101 7.50 -10.75 16.15
N GLU A 102 7.30 -11.58 17.17
CA GLU A 102 8.37 -11.97 18.10
C GLU A 102 9.53 -12.67 17.39
N LEU A 103 9.20 -13.59 16.48
CA LEU A 103 10.20 -14.29 15.67
C LEU A 103 10.97 -13.32 14.76
N TRP A 104 10.27 -12.41 14.09
CA TRP A 104 10.90 -11.41 13.22
C TRP A 104 11.77 -10.41 14.00
N GLN A 105 11.36 -10.03 15.21
CA GLN A 105 12.19 -9.22 16.11
C GLN A 105 13.45 -9.98 16.51
N SER A 106 13.32 -11.26 16.89
CA SER A 106 14.49 -12.08 17.24
C SER A 106 15.45 -12.23 16.04
N ILE A 107 14.92 -12.40 14.83
CA ILE A 107 15.73 -12.45 13.61
C ILE A 107 16.44 -11.12 13.37
N LEU A 108 15.74 -9.99 13.54
CA LEU A 108 16.31 -8.66 13.41
C LEU A 108 17.49 -8.48 14.35
N ASP A 109 17.33 -8.79 15.64
CA ASP A 109 18.38 -8.64 16.65
C ASP A 109 19.64 -9.47 16.29
N MET A 110 19.45 -10.71 15.83
CA MET A 110 20.57 -11.61 15.46
C MET A 110 21.27 -11.16 14.16
N VAL A 111 20.53 -10.64 13.19
CA VAL A 111 21.09 -10.17 11.92
C VAL A 111 21.75 -8.81 12.10
N GLU A 112 21.17 -7.91 12.88
CA GLU A 112 21.71 -6.57 13.15
C GLU A 112 22.99 -6.63 13.98
N SER A 113 23.04 -7.48 15.01
CA SER A 113 24.24 -7.71 15.82
C SER A 113 25.38 -8.37 15.05
N GLY A 114 25.09 -9.00 13.91
CA GLY A 114 26.05 -9.77 13.13
C GLY A 114 26.41 -11.12 13.76
N GLU A 115 25.69 -11.56 14.80
CA GLU A 115 25.87 -12.89 15.40
C GLU A 115 25.40 -14.02 14.46
N MET A 116 24.53 -13.69 13.49
CA MET A 116 24.09 -14.60 12.45
C MET A 116 24.38 -14.04 11.04
N PRO A 117 24.98 -14.84 10.14
CA PRO A 117 25.49 -16.20 10.35
C PRO A 117 26.70 -16.27 11.30
N PRO A 118 27.04 -17.43 11.89
CA PRO A 118 28.24 -17.56 12.72
C PRO A 118 29.53 -17.41 11.90
N ASP A 119 30.63 -17.07 12.56
CA ASP A 119 31.92 -16.73 11.91
C ASP A 119 32.51 -17.83 11.00
N ASP A 120 32.10 -19.09 11.20
CA ASP A 120 32.53 -20.24 10.40
C ASP A 120 31.70 -20.46 9.12
N GLU A 121 30.65 -19.68 8.91
CA GLU A 121 29.77 -19.75 7.75
C GLU A 121 29.94 -18.54 6.80
N PRO A 122 29.53 -18.64 5.52
CA PRO A 122 29.58 -17.52 4.59
C PRO A 122 28.84 -16.29 5.11
N GLN A 123 29.54 -15.17 5.19
CA GLN A 123 28.99 -13.91 5.67
C GLN A 123 28.39 -13.08 4.52
N PRO A 124 27.21 -12.48 4.70
CA PRO A 124 26.66 -11.53 3.74
C PRO A 124 27.47 -10.23 3.76
N THR A 125 27.42 -9.50 2.64
CA THR A 125 28.00 -8.15 2.60
C THR A 125 27.26 -7.21 3.55
N ASP A 126 27.96 -6.19 4.06
CA ASP A 126 27.37 -5.18 4.94
C ASP A 126 26.15 -4.50 4.32
N GLN A 127 26.20 -4.24 3.01
CA GLN A 127 25.08 -3.66 2.28
C GLN A 127 23.88 -4.61 2.24
N THR A 128 24.09 -5.88 1.91
CA THR A 128 23.02 -6.88 1.89
C THR A 128 22.37 -7.04 3.26
N ARG A 129 23.19 -7.07 4.33
CA ARG A 129 22.68 -7.15 5.70
C ARG A 129 21.86 -5.92 6.06
N ALA A 130 22.35 -4.72 5.76
CA ALA A 130 21.63 -3.47 6.01
C ALA A 130 20.29 -3.39 5.25
N ASP A 131 20.25 -3.85 3.99
CA ASP A 131 19.02 -3.88 3.20
C ASP A 131 17.96 -4.81 3.82
N VAL A 132 18.39 -5.97 4.33
CA VAL A 132 17.49 -6.93 5.01
C VAL A 132 17.00 -6.37 6.34
N VAL A 133 17.89 -5.82 7.17
CA VAL A 133 17.54 -5.18 8.44
C VAL A 133 16.47 -4.11 8.22
N LYS A 134 16.72 -3.20 7.26
CA LYS A 134 15.79 -2.13 6.92
C LYS A 134 14.41 -2.64 6.50
N TRP A 135 14.38 -3.73 5.73
CA TRP A 135 13.12 -4.34 5.30
C TRP A 135 12.33 -4.90 6.49
N ILE A 136 13.00 -5.60 7.42
CA ILE A 136 12.37 -6.16 8.62
C ILE A 136 11.85 -5.05 9.52
N GLU A 137 12.68 -4.05 9.83
CA GLU A 137 12.30 -2.87 10.64
C GLU A 137 11.08 -2.16 10.07
N SER A 138 11.10 -1.90 8.76
CA SER A 138 9.98 -1.24 8.07
C SER A 138 8.70 -2.07 8.16
N GLY A 139 8.82 -3.39 8.03
CA GLY A 139 7.70 -4.31 8.20
C GLY A 139 7.12 -4.29 9.62
N LEU A 140 7.95 -4.42 10.64
CA LEU A 140 7.54 -4.39 12.06
C LEU A 140 6.93 -3.05 12.46
N HIS A 141 7.52 -1.94 11.99
CA HIS A 141 6.99 -0.60 12.21
C HIS A 141 5.59 -0.45 11.62
N GLN A 142 5.37 -0.89 10.38
CA GLN A 142 4.06 -0.85 9.74
C GLN A 142 3.00 -1.67 10.50
N GLN A 143 3.36 -2.83 11.05
CA GLN A 143 2.41 -3.62 11.85
C GLN A 143 2.06 -2.91 13.16
N THR A 144 3.06 -2.32 13.82
CA THR A 144 2.84 -1.53 15.04
C THR A 144 1.93 -0.34 14.78
N GLU A 145 2.16 0.41 13.70
CA GLU A 145 1.27 1.51 13.31
C GLU A 145 -0.16 1.04 13.00
N LYS A 146 -0.32 -0.10 12.31
CA LYS A 146 -1.64 -0.67 12.00
C LYS A 146 -2.38 -1.06 13.27
N ALA A 147 -1.69 -1.66 14.23
CA ALA A 147 -2.25 -2.02 15.53
C ALA A 147 -2.70 -0.78 16.31
N GLN A 148 -1.90 0.29 16.30
CA GLN A 148 -2.26 1.57 16.94
C GLN A 148 -3.45 2.26 16.26
N LYS A 149 -3.53 2.24 14.93
CA LYS A 149 -4.62 2.85 14.13
C LYS A 149 -5.92 2.06 14.20
N SER A 150 -5.86 0.79 14.60
CA SER A 150 -7.01 -0.10 14.75
C SER A 150 -7.23 -0.42 16.23
N PRO A 151 -7.48 0.58 17.11
CA PRO A 151 -7.75 0.29 18.51
C PRO A 151 -8.99 -0.60 18.56
N THR A 152 -8.84 -1.79 19.16
CA THR A 152 -9.99 -2.58 19.60
C THR A 152 -10.89 -1.61 20.36
N PRO A 153 -12.18 -1.46 19.99
CA PRO A 153 -13.06 -0.55 20.69
C PRO A 153 -12.97 -0.89 22.17
N ALA A 154 -12.38 0.01 22.96
CA ALA A 154 -12.37 -0.16 24.40
C ALA A 154 -13.84 -0.18 24.78
N LEU A 155 -14.36 -1.36 25.16
CA LEU A 155 -15.69 -1.43 25.74
C LEU A 155 -15.66 -0.44 26.89
N ALA A 156 -16.53 0.58 26.82
CA ALA A 156 -16.60 1.62 27.84
C ALA A 156 -16.92 0.96 29.17
N ARG A 157 -15.88 0.58 29.91
CA ARG A 157 -15.99 -0.01 31.23
C ARG A 157 -15.73 1.08 32.25
N ARG A 158 -16.38 0.96 33.39
CA ARG A 158 -16.09 1.82 34.53
C ARG A 158 -14.62 1.60 34.93
N LEU A 159 -13.87 2.69 35.02
CA LEU A 159 -12.53 2.65 35.61
C LEU A 159 -12.67 2.30 37.09
N THR A 160 -11.77 1.46 37.59
CA THR A 160 -11.60 1.27 39.03
C THR A 160 -11.03 2.55 39.66
N ASN A 161 -11.18 2.72 40.98
CA ASN A 161 -10.64 3.90 41.68
C ASN A 161 -9.11 4.03 41.49
N PHE A 162 -8.39 2.91 41.38
CA PHE A 162 -6.95 2.87 41.10
C PHE A 162 -6.61 3.36 39.69
N GLU A 163 -7.35 2.89 38.68
CA GLU A 163 -7.14 3.31 37.28
C GLU A 163 -7.48 4.78 37.06
N TYR A 164 -8.53 5.28 37.72
CA TYR A 164 -8.90 6.69 37.68
C TYR A 164 -7.80 7.57 38.31
N GLN A 165 -7.27 7.18 39.46
CA GLN A 165 -6.15 7.90 40.10
C GLN A 165 -4.90 7.93 39.22
N ASN A 166 -4.50 6.81 38.61
CA ASN A 166 -3.35 6.79 37.69
C ASN A 166 -3.59 7.67 36.47
N THR A 167 -4.79 7.61 35.88
CA THR A 167 -5.15 8.46 34.74
C THR A 167 -5.08 9.95 35.11
N MET A 168 -5.60 10.34 36.29
CA MET A 168 -5.54 11.72 36.78
C MET A 168 -4.09 12.17 37.05
N ARG A 169 -3.25 11.27 37.58
CA ARG A 169 -1.82 11.53 37.76
C ARG A 169 -1.09 11.70 36.44
N ASP A 170 -1.37 10.86 35.44
CA ASP A 170 -0.69 10.88 34.15
C ASP A 170 -1.09 12.10 33.30
N LEU A 171 -2.38 12.47 33.32
CA LEU A 171 -2.89 13.60 32.52
C LEU A 171 -2.63 14.96 33.19
N LEU A 172 -2.75 15.05 34.52
CA LEU A 172 -2.72 16.32 35.24
C LEU A 172 -1.47 16.50 36.11
N GLY A 173 -0.67 15.44 36.32
CA GLY A 173 0.50 15.47 37.18
C GLY A 173 0.19 15.58 38.68
N ILE A 174 -1.06 15.43 39.09
CA ILE A 174 -1.51 15.61 40.47
C ILE A 174 -1.63 14.25 41.16
N ASP A 175 -1.01 14.11 42.32
CA ASP A 175 -1.20 12.94 43.18
C ASP A 175 -2.43 13.10 44.07
N LEU A 176 -3.59 12.66 43.57
CA LEU A 176 -4.82 12.62 44.36
C LEU A 176 -4.96 11.23 45.00
N GLN A 177 -5.00 11.15 46.33
CA GLN A 177 -5.32 9.89 47.03
C GLN A 177 -6.83 9.62 46.97
N LEU A 178 -7.30 9.15 45.82
CA LEU A 178 -8.74 8.94 45.55
C LEU A 178 -9.25 7.60 46.05
N ILE A 179 -8.35 6.65 46.32
CA ILE A 179 -8.65 5.32 46.86
C ILE A 179 -9.35 5.40 48.22
N SER A 180 -9.07 6.44 49.01
CA SER A 180 -9.57 6.59 50.39
C SER A 180 -10.89 7.37 50.50
N GLY A 181 -11.36 8.00 49.41
CA GLY A 181 -12.45 8.98 49.45
C GLY A 181 -13.59 8.78 48.44
N LEU A 182 -13.51 7.76 47.58
CA LEU A 182 -14.57 7.39 46.63
C LEU A 182 -15.30 6.13 47.11
N PRO A 183 -16.64 6.09 47.08
CA PRO A 183 -17.42 4.93 47.51
C PRO A 183 -17.21 3.69 46.63
#